data_AF-A0A836P038-F1
#
_entry.id   AF-A0A836P038-F1
#
_cell.length_a   1.000
_cell.length_b   1.000
_cell.length_c   1.000
_cell.angle_alpha   90.00
_cell.angle_beta   90.00
_cell.angle_gamma   90.00
#
_symmetry.space_group_name_H-M   'P 1'
#
loop_
_entity.id
_entity.type
_entity.pdbx_description
1 polymer ?
#
loop_
_entity_poly.entity_id
_entity_poly.type
_entity_poly.pdbx_seq_one_letter_code
_entity_poly.pdbx_strand_id
1 'polypeptide(L)'
;ITQNAAVDASEAILTRIVKLHFKRPQVTTESRIAADNLNALQVEEVSHFLVRAIRQERAILDLFAERVKVFEAKLRAQQDLRLERVIKNHAQMLALFDCLRLVLTIPDDMVEQTRLALLDMALERQKAISADHAMVNEFWEAYEYLEATGHGKAVVNHSRDAQRIAINLNHFAARASQFSQSVPDLKVLRALLGDSRRHKFIGANVAVNSAVLKDDLTGVGTTVKCWVFAK
;
A
#
# COMPACT_ATOMS: atom_id res chain seq x y z
N ILE A 1 5.46 -12.19 8.01
CA ILE A 1 6.22 -10.96 7.68
C ILE A 1 7.69 -11.32 7.63
N THR A 2 8.31 -11.24 6.45
CA THR A 2 9.75 -11.52 6.25
C THR A 2 10.53 -10.21 6.17
N GLN A 3 11.83 -10.25 6.47
CA GLN A 3 12.68 -9.06 6.46
C GLN A 3 12.71 -8.44 5.05
N ASN A 4 12.50 -7.12 4.96
CA ASN A 4 12.51 -6.29 3.75
C ASN A 4 11.47 -6.58 2.65
N ALA A 5 10.83 -7.75 2.62
CA ALA A 5 9.79 -8.05 1.65
C ALA A 5 8.64 -7.04 1.72
N ALA A 6 8.02 -6.73 0.57
CA ALA A 6 6.76 -6.02 0.57
C ALA A 6 5.73 -6.83 1.36
N VAL A 7 5.01 -6.17 2.27
CA VAL A 7 3.91 -6.81 2.97
C VAL A 7 2.72 -6.74 2.03
N ASP A 8 2.38 -7.88 1.42
CA ASP A 8 1.12 -8.03 0.70
C ASP A 8 0.06 -8.50 1.71
N ALA A 9 -0.83 -7.58 2.09
CA ALA A 9 -1.82 -7.79 3.12
C ALA A 9 -3.01 -6.86 2.92
N SER A 10 -4.09 -7.14 3.64
CA SER A 10 -5.27 -6.26 3.63
C SER A 10 -4.91 -4.84 4.05
N GLU A 11 -5.68 -3.86 3.56
CA GLU A 11 -5.52 -2.44 3.91
C GLU A 11 -5.52 -2.23 5.44
N ALA A 12 -6.33 -3.00 6.16
CA ALA A 12 -6.39 -2.96 7.62
C ALA A 12 -5.04 -3.26 8.31
N ILE A 13 -4.21 -4.11 7.70
CA ILE A 13 -2.86 -4.43 8.18
C ILE A 13 -1.89 -3.35 7.73
N LEU A 14 -1.93 -2.96 6.45
CA LEU A 14 -1.00 -1.98 5.87
C LEU A 14 -1.10 -0.62 6.55
N THR A 15 -2.30 -0.19 6.92
CA THR A 15 -2.55 1.10 7.58
C THR A 15 -2.05 1.18 9.04
N ARG A 16 -1.55 0.08 9.62
CA ARG A 16 -1.18 -0.01 11.04
C ARG A 16 0.26 -0.45 11.32
N ILE A 17 1.07 -0.68 10.28
CA ILE A 17 2.45 -1.18 10.44
C ILE A 17 3.44 -0.17 9.87
N VAL A 18 4.45 0.18 10.66
CA VAL A 18 5.66 0.87 10.19
C VAL A 18 6.66 -0.17 9.71
N LYS A 19 7.04 -0.09 8.43
CA LYS A 19 8.00 -1.02 7.82
C LYS A 19 9.39 -0.42 7.90
N LEU A 20 10.32 -1.14 8.52
CA LEU A 20 11.74 -0.85 8.44
C LEU A 20 12.37 -1.63 7.29
N HIS A 21 13.28 -0.99 6.57
CA HIS A 21 14.07 -1.60 5.52
C HIS A 21 15.54 -1.60 5.92
N PHE A 22 16.13 -2.79 6.04
CA PHE A 22 17.52 -2.97 6.42
C PHE A 22 18.35 -3.35 5.20
N LYS A 23 19.32 -2.53 4.83
CA LYS A 23 20.30 -2.90 3.79
C LYS A 23 21.27 -3.93 4.35
N ARG A 24 21.79 -4.81 3.50
CA ARG A 24 22.92 -5.67 3.89
C ARG A 24 24.08 -4.74 4.29
N PRO A 25 24.60 -4.83 5.53
CA PRO A 25 25.68 -3.96 5.97
C PRO A 25 26.96 -4.32 5.23
N GLN A 26 27.79 -3.31 4.94
CA GLN A 26 29.19 -3.54 4.61
C GLN A 26 29.91 -3.88 5.91
N VAL A 27 30.56 -5.04 5.95
CA VAL A 27 31.27 -5.50 7.14
C VAL A 27 32.68 -4.91 7.13
N THR A 28 32.92 -3.96 8.02
CA THR A 28 34.24 -3.37 8.30
C THR A 28 34.80 -3.87 9.63
N THR A 29 36.08 -3.62 9.88
CA THR A 29 36.72 -3.91 11.16
C THR A 29 35.97 -3.23 12.32
N GLU A 30 35.60 -1.96 12.15
CA GLU A 30 34.83 -1.20 13.15
C GLU A 30 33.46 -1.82 13.40
N SER A 31 32.75 -2.23 12.33
CA SER A 31 31.43 -2.87 12.48
C SER A 31 31.48 -4.22 13.20
N ARG A 32 32.58 -4.98 13.03
CA ARG A 32 32.79 -6.24 13.74
C ARG A 32 33.04 -5.97 15.22
N ILE A 33 33.94 -5.04 15.53
CA ILE A 33 34.20 -4.62 16.91
C ILE A 33 32.91 -4.13 17.58
N ALA A 34 32.10 -3.32 16.89
CA ALA A 34 30.83 -2.85 17.44
C ALA A 34 29.84 -4.00 17.69
N ALA A 35 29.76 -4.99 16.78
CA ALA A 35 28.92 -6.17 16.97
C ALA A 35 29.41 -7.06 18.13
N ASP A 36 30.72 -7.27 18.24
CA ASP A 36 31.33 -8.03 19.33
C ASP A 36 31.10 -7.34 20.67
N ASN A 37 31.23 -6.01 20.71
CA ASN A 37 30.90 -5.21 21.89
C ASN A 37 29.43 -5.37 22.28
N LEU A 38 28.50 -5.29 21.32
CA LEU A 38 27.06 -5.50 21.58
C LEU A 38 26.78 -6.91 22.11
N ASN A 39 27.46 -7.94 21.61
CA ASN A 39 27.32 -9.32 22.08
C ASN A 39 27.94 -9.54 23.48
N ALA A 40 28.96 -8.75 23.84
CA ALA A 40 29.62 -8.82 25.13
C ALA A 40 28.86 -8.07 26.24
N LEU A 41 27.92 -7.18 25.89
CA LEU A 41 27.12 -6.44 26.87
C LEU A 41 26.35 -7.38 27.80
N GLN A 42 26.53 -7.18 29.10
CA GLN A 42 25.80 -7.89 30.14
C GLN A 42 24.44 -7.24 30.41
N VAL A 43 23.52 -8.01 30.98
CA VAL A 43 22.14 -7.55 31.25
C VAL A 43 22.15 -6.31 32.15
N GLU A 44 23.04 -6.27 33.12
CA GLU A 44 23.20 -5.16 34.06
C GLU A 44 23.52 -3.86 33.33
N GLU A 45 24.26 -3.91 32.22
CA GLU A 45 24.66 -2.73 31.44
C GLU A 45 23.49 -2.13 30.66
N VAL A 46 22.49 -2.95 30.28
CA VAL A 46 21.34 -2.52 29.44
C VAL A 46 20.00 -2.46 30.18
N SER A 47 19.92 -2.99 31.41
CA SER A 47 18.68 -3.10 32.19
C SER A 47 18.08 -1.76 32.66
N HIS A 48 18.87 -0.69 32.67
CA HIS A 48 18.49 0.60 33.23
C HIS A 48 17.35 1.32 32.49
N PHE A 49 17.12 0.99 31.20
CA PHE A 49 16.14 1.68 30.37
C PHE A 49 14.74 1.68 31.00
N LEU A 50 14.28 0.51 31.46
CA LEU A 50 12.94 0.35 32.02
C LEU A 50 12.75 1.20 33.27
N VAL A 51 13.75 1.19 34.17
CA VAL A 51 13.72 1.99 35.41
C VAL A 51 13.71 3.49 35.09
N ARG A 52 14.52 3.93 34.12
CA ARG A 52 14.55 5.34 33.70
C ARG A 52 13.23 5.77 33.06
N ALA A 53 12.64 4.93 32.22
CA ALA A 53 11.37 5.20 31.57
C ALA A 53 10.22 5.30 32.58
N ILE A 54 10.09 4.33 33.50
CA ILE A 54 9.03 4.31 34.52
C ILE A 54 9.15 5.52 35.46
N ARG A 55 10.36 5.91 35.87
CA ARG A 55 10.57 7.10 36.70
C ARG A 55 10.13 8.41 36.01
N GLN A 56 10.04 8.40 34.69
CA GLN A 56 9.60 9.53 33.87
C GLN A 56 8.17 9.35 33.33
N GLU A 57 7.41 8.34 33.78
CA GLU A 57 6.12 7.96 33.22
C GLU A 57 5.18 9.16 33.04
N ARG A 58 5.02 9.98 34.08
CA ARG A 58 4.13 11.14 34.01
C ARG A 58 4.55 12.14 32.93
N ALA A 59 5.82 12.49 32.90
CA ALA A 59 6.38 13.41 31.91
C ALA A 59 6.26 12.84 30.48
N ILE A 60 6.47 11.53 30.32
CA ILE A 60 6.31 10.83 29.04
C ILE A 60 4.86 10.87 28.56
N LEU A 61 3.90 10.60 29.44
CA LEU A 61 2.47 10.60 29.09
C LEU A 61 1.97 12.01 28.76
N ASP A 62 2.38 13.02 29.55
CA ASP A 62 2.02 14.42 29.30
C ASP A 62 2.63 14.90 27.97
N LEU A 63 3.91 14.62 27.71
CA LEU A 63 4.57 14.97 26.45
C LEU A 63 3.94 14.23 25.26
N PHE A 64 3.61 12.94 25.40
CA PHE A 64 2.97 12.19 24.33
C PHE A 64 1.62 12.80 23.94
N ALA A 65 0.78 13.13 24.93
CA ALA A 65 -0.53 13.72 24.72
C ALA A 65 -0.47 15.09 24.03
N GLU A 66 0.59 15.87 24.28
CA GLU A 66 0.88 17.11 23.57
C GLU A 66 1.36 16.83 22.14
N ARG A 67 2.44 16.05 21.99
CA ARG A 67 3.17 15.88 20.73
C ARG A 67 2.36 15.14 19.68
N VAL A 68 1.53 14.17 20.06
CA VAL A 68 0.68 13.44 19.10
C VAL A 68 -0.25 14.39 18.35
N LYS A 69 -0.83 15.39 19.03
CA LYS A 69 -1.70 16.40 18.41
C LYS A 69 -0.94 17.26 17.41
N VAL A 70 0.28 17.67 17.77
CA VAL A 70 1.17 18.46 16.91
C VAL A 70 1.52 17.68 15.65
N PHE A 71 1.93 16.42 15.78
CA PHE A 71 2.31 15.61 14.62
C PHE A 71 1.11 15.22 13.76
N GLU A 72 -0.04 14.91 14.35
CA GLU A 72 -1.27 14.69 13.57
C GLU A 72 -1.61 15.91 12.71
N ALA A 73 -1.59 17.11 13.27
CA ALA A 73 -1.86 18.34 12.52
C ALA A 73 -0.85 18.55 11.37
N LYS A 74 0.45 18.34 11.65
CA LYS A 74 1.51 18.44 10.63
C LYS A 74 1.34 17.44 9.49
N LEU A 75 1.01 16.19 9.82
CA LEU A 75 0.81 15.13 8.83
C LEU A 75 -0.47 15.33 8.03
N ARG A 76 -1.57 15.79 8.65
CA ARG A 76 -2.82 16.14 7.93
C ARG A 76 -2.62 17.31 6.95
N ALA A 77 -1.67 18.19 7.20
CA ALA A 77 -1.33 19.28 6.28
C ALA A 77 -0.58 18.79 5.03
N GLN A 78 -0.07 17.55 5.00
CA GLN A 78 0.58 16.98 3.82
C GLN A 78 -0.48 16.56 2.81
N GLN A 79 -0.47 17.15 1.62
CA GLN A 79 -1.45 16.84 0.55
C GLN A 79 -1.40 15.37 0.09
N ASP A 80 -0.22 14.77 0.20
CA ASP A 80 0.07 13.40 -0.16
C ASP A 80 -0.25 12.40 0.96
N LEU A 81 -0.82 12.81 2.10
CA LEU A 81 -1.29 11.92 3.15
C LEU A 81 -2.79 12.10 3.34
N ARG A 82 -3.57 11.06 3.02
CA ARG A 82 -5.05 11.12 3.05
C ARG A 82 -5.68 10.08 3.95
N LEU A 83 -4.99 8.96 4.21
CA LEU A 83 -5.49 7.89 5.05
C LEU A 83 -5.26 8.22 6.52
N GLU A 84 -6.35 8.56 7.21
CA GLU A 84 -6.35 8.95 8.61
C GLU A 84 -5.65 7.94 9.53
N ARG A 85 -5.77 6.64 9.23
CA ARG A 85 -5.08 5.59 10.01
C ARG A 85 -3.56 5.65 9.86
N VAL A 86 -3.05 5.93 8.66
CA VAL A 86 -1.61 6.08 8.41
C VAL A 86 -1.08 7.32 9.13
N ILE A 87 -1.83 8.42 9.06
CA ILE A 87 -1.53 9.69 9.75
C ILE A 87 -1.41 9.46 11.25
N LYS A 88 -2.44 8.86 11.88
CA LYS A 88 -2.44 8.60 13.32
C LYS A 88 -1.28 7.69 13.74
N ASN A 89 -1.03 6.62 12.99
CA ASN A 89 0.04 5.68 13.31
C ASN A 89 1.42 6.37 13.32
N HIS A 90 1.74 7.14 12.27
CA HIS A 90 3.05 7.81 12.20
C HIS A 90 3.15 9.00 13.15
N ALA A 91 2.05 9.71 13.43
CA ALA A 91 2.02 10.75 14.46
C ALA A 91 2.33 10.17 15.85
N GLN A 92 1.79 9.00 16.18
CA GLN A 92 2.09 8.29 17.42
C GLN A 92 3.57 7.89 17.49
N MET A 93 4.15 7.37 16.40
CA MET A 93 5.57 7.02 16.36
C MET A 93 6.49 8.23 16.54
N LEU A 94 6.18 9.36 15.88
CA LEU A 94 6.92 10.61 16.05
C LEU A 94 6.81 11.15 17.49
N ALA A 95 5.62 11.09 18.09
CA ALA A 95 5.41 11.50 19.48
C ALA A 95 6.16 10.60 20.46
N LEU A 96 6.11 9.27 20.28
CA LEU A 96 6.86 8.31 21.09
C LEU A 96 8.37 8.50 20.95
N PHE A 97 8.85 8.84 19.76
CA PHE A 97 10.26 9.16 19.55
C PHE A 97 10.68 10.44 20.30
N ASP A 98 9.83 11.47 20.32
CA ASP A 98 10.08 12.65 21.16
C ASP A 98 10.08 12.30 22.65
N CYS A 99 9.19 11.41 23.11
CA CYS A 99 9.19 10.92 24.49
C CYS A 99 10.45 10.11 24.84
N LEU A 100 11.01 9.36 23.88
CA LEU A 100 12.25 8.61 24.08
C LEU A 100 13.42 9.52 24.49
N ARG A 101 13.41 10.78 24.04
CA ARG A 101 14.43 11.78 24.39
C ARG A 101 14.40 12.23 25.85
N LEU A 102 13.33 11.94 26.60
CA LEU A 102 13.31 12.12 28.06
C LEU A 102 14.11 11.03 28.78
N VAL A 103 14.31 9.88 28.13
CA VAL A 103 14.96 8.70 28.70
C VAL A 103 16.37 8.54 28.17
N LEU A 104 16.62 8.89 26.91
CA LEU A 104 17.91 8.72 26.23
C LEU A 104 18.39 10.05 25.65
N THR A 105 19.70 10.29 25.73
CA THR A 105 20.33 11.39 25.00
C THR A 105 20.51 10.95 23.55
N ILE A 106 19.86 11.65 22.63
CA ILE A 106 19.94 11.40 21.20
C ILE A 106 20.49 12.67 20.54
N PRO A 107 21.59 12.61 19.77
CA PRO A 107 22.11 13.74 19.02
C PRO A 107 21.06 14.40 18.13
N ASP A 108 21.08 15.72 18.02
CA ASP A 108 20.04 16.47 17.29
C ASP A 108 20.00 16.12 15.79
N ASP A 109 21.14 15.80 15.17
CA ASP A 109 21.21 15.34 13.79
C ASP A 109 20.47 14.00 13.61
N MET A 110 20.59 13.08 14.57
CA MET A 110 19.85 11.81 14.56
C MET A 110 18.36 12.01 14.81
N VAL A 111 17.97 13.01 15.61
CA VAL A 111 16.57 13.36 15.84
C VAL A 111 15.90 13.79 14.53
N GLU A 112 16.53 14.72 13.81
CA GLU A 112 15.99 15.22 12.55
C GLU A 112 15.96 14.12 11.47
N GLN A 113 17.02 13.32 11.34
CA GLN A 113 17.04 12.18 10.42
C GLN A 113 15.94 11.16 10.73
N THR A 114 15.70 10.85 12.00
CA THR A 114 14.66 9.88 12.40
C THR A 114 13.26 10.41 12.08
N ARG A 115 13.00 11.69 12.32
CA ARG A 115 11.71 12.32 12.00
C ARG A 115 11.44 12.33 10.49
N LEU A 116 12.45 12.67 9.68
CA LEU A 116 12.36 12.60 8.22
C LEU A 116 12.09 11.17 7.76
N ALA A 117 12.82 10.19 8.29
CA ALA A 117 12.62 8.78 7.95
C ALA A 117 11.19 8.30 8.28
N LEU A 118 10.63 8.69 9.44
CA LEU A 118 9.25 8.36 9.80
C LEU A 118 8.21 9.05 8.88
N LEU A 119 8.49 10.27 8.41
CA LEU A 119 7.63 10.95 7.44
C LEU A 119 7.68 10.25 6.08
N ASP A 120 8.88 9.91 5.60
CA ASP A 120 9.07 9.20 4.33
C ASP A 120 8.36 7.84 4.36
N MET A 121 8.46 7.10 5.47
CA MET A 121 7.73 5.84 5.67
C MET A 121 6.21 6.04 5.59
N ALA A 122 5.68 7.15 6.11
CA ALA A 122 4.25 7.47 6.01
C ALA A 122 3.83 7.71 4.55
N LEU A 123 4.62 8.46 3.79
CA LEU A 123 4.36 8.77 2.38
C LEU A 123 4.46 7.52 1.51
N GLU A 124 5.51 6.71 1.69
CA GLU A 124 5.65 5.40 1.03
C GLU A 124 4.45 4.51 1.35
N ARG A 125 4.00 4.53 2.60
CA ARG A 125 2.84 3.73 3.02
C ARG A 125 1.56 4.18 2.34
N GLN A 126 1.28 5.49 2.30
CA GLN A 126 0.12 6.02 1.58
C GLN A 126 0.16 5.61 0.10
N LYS A 127 1.32 5.73 -0.55
CA LYS A 127 1.49 5.33 -1.96
C LYS A 127 1.22 3.84 -2.15
N ALA A 128 1.78 2.98 -1.31
CA ALA A 128 1.55 1.53 -1.36
C ALA A 128 0.08 1.14 -1.11
N ILE A 129 -0.64 1.87 -0.25
CA ILE A 129 -2.08 1.66 -0.02
C ILE A 129 -2.93 2.32 -1.13
N SER A 130 -2.37 3.15 -1.98
CA SER A 130 -3.13 3.73 -3.10
C SER A 130 -2.91 2.96 -4.40
N ALA A 131 -1.83 2.17 -4.49
CA ALA A 131 -1.48 1.38 -5.66
C ALA A 131 -2.28 0.07 -5.75
N ASP A 132 -2.68 -0.33 -6.96
CA ASP A 132 -3.21 -1.67 -7.21
C ASP A 132 -2.14 -2.76 -6.96
N HIS A 133 -2.61 -3.97 -6.65
CA HIS A 133 -1.76 -5.16 -6.64
C HIS A 133 -1.11 -5.36 -8.02
N ALA A 134 0.12 -5.87 -8.10
CA ALA A 134 0.88 -6.03 -9.35
C ALA A 134 0.09 -6.76 -10.46
N MET A 135 -0.51 -7.91 -10.15
CA MET A 135 -1.38 -8.64 -11.09
C MET A 135 -2.62 -7.86 -11.55
N VAL A 136 -3.14 -6.95 -10.73
CA VAL A 136 -4.28 -6.08 -11.11
C VAL A 136 -3.78 -4.96 -12.04
N ASN A 137 -2.58 -4.43 -11.81
CA ASN A 137 -1.95 -3.51 -12.77
C ASN A 137 -1.72 -4.17 -14.12
N GLU A 138 -1.12 -5.37 -14.15
CA GLU A 138 -0.91 -6.14 -15.39
C GLU A 138 -2.23 -6.38 -16.14
N PHE A 139 -3.30 -6.73 -15.42
CA PHE A 139 -4.64 -6.87 -15.98
C PHE A 139 -5.12 -5.57 -16.65
N TRP A 140 -4.96 -4.42 -15.99
CA TRP A 140 -5.38 -3.13 -16.54
C TRP A 140 -4.52 -2.67 -17.72
N GLU A 141 -3.23 -2.94 -17.70
CA GLU A 141 -2.33 -2.68 -18.84
C GLU A 141 -2.73 -3.50 -20.06
N ALA A 142 -3.01 -4.80 -19.88
CA ALA A 142 -3.52 -5.65 -20.96
C ALA A 142 -4.89 -5.17 -21.47
N TYR A 143 -5.77 -4.69 -20.58
CA TYR A 143 -7.04 -4.09 -20.97
C TYR A 143 -6.86 -2.83 -21.81
N GLU A 144 -6.02 -1.88 -21.36
CA GLU A 144 -5.74 -0.64 -22.08
C GLU A 144 -5.14 -0.92 -23.47
N TYR A 145 -4.21 -1.88 -23.55
CA TYR A 145 -3.66 -2.35 -24.81
C TYR A 145 -4.74 -2.90 -25.75
N LEU A 146 -5.57 -3.82 -25.28
CA LEU A 146 -6.63 -4.42 -26.10
C LEU A 146 -7.64 -3.37 -26.59
N GLU A 147 -8.06 -2.44 -25.74
CA GLU A 147 -8.97 -1.36 -26.14
C GLU A 147 -8.32 -0.41 -27.17
N ALA A 148 -7.01 -0.17 -27.08
CA ALA A 148 -6.29 0.64 -28.07
C ALA A 148 -6.28 -0.02 -29.47
N THR A 149 -6.27 -1.35 -29.56
CA THR A 149 -6.33 -2.08 -30.85
C THR A 149 -7.68 -1.94 -31.57
N GLY A 150 -8.73 -1.54 -30.85
CA GLY A 150 -10.10 -1.44 -31.39
C GLY A 150 -10.35 -0.24 -32.29
N HIS A 151 -9.37 0.66 -32.47
CA HIS A 151 -9.50 1.88 -33.29
C HIS A 151 -10.77 2.68 -32.97
N GLY A 152 -11.05 2.89 -31.69
CA GLY A 152 -12.23 3.62 -31.20
C GLY A 152 -13.51 2.78 -31.04
N LYS A 153 -13.46 1.48 -31.36
CA LYS A 153 -14.50 0.50 -31.00
C LYS A 153 -14.07 -0.27 -29.76
N ALA A 154 -15.03 -0.54 -28.88
CA ALA A 154 -14.77 -1.38 -27.70
C ALA A 154 -14.42 -2.81 -28.12
N VAL A 155 -13.38 -3.39 -27.50
CA VAL A 155 -12.85 -4.73 -27.81
C VAL A 155 -13.15 -5.70 -26.69
N VAL A 156 -12.93 -5.28 -25.45
CA VAL A 156 -13.16 -6.06 -24.23
C VAL A 156 -14.05 -5.32 -23.24
N ASN A 157 -14.28 -4.01 -23.43
CA ASN A 157 -15.26 -3.26 -22.66
C ASN A 157 -16.69 -3.50 -23.18
N HIS A 158 -17.46 -4.28 -22.45
CA HIS A 158 -18.86 -4.55 -22.74
C HIS A 158 -19.79 -3.39 -22.34
N SER A 159 -19.31 -2.39 -21.59
CA SER A 159 -20.13 -1.25 -21.15
C SER A 159 -20.44 -0.32 -22.31
N ARG A 160 -21.71 0.12 -22.38
CA ARG A 160 -22.14 1.22 -23.26
C ARG A 160 -22.13 2.57 -22.56
N ASP A 161 -22.03 2.55 -21.23
CA ASP A 161 -21.91 3.75 -20.41
C ASP A 161 -20.45 4.21 -20.40
N ALA A 162 -20.21 5.45 -20.80
CA ALA A 162 -18.89 6.06 -20.88
C ALA A 162 -18.21 6.21 -19.51
N GLN A 163 -18.96 6.17 -18.40
CA GLN A 163 -18.45 6.26 -17.02
C GLN A 163 -18.19 4.89 -16.37
N ARG A 164 -18.42 3.79 -17.10
CA ARG A 164 -18.27 2.43 -16.58
C ARG A 164 -17.42 1.57 -17.49
N ILE A 165 -16.72 0.63 -16.88
CA ILE A 165 -16.04 -0.47 -17.56
C ILE A 165 -16.76 -1.75 -17.18
N ALA A 166 -17.14 -2.57 -18.16
CA ALA A 166 -17.73 -3.88 -17.91
C ALA A 166 -16.93 -4.94 -18.64
N ILE A 167 -16.30 -5.85 -17.88
CA ILE A 167 -15.40 -6.87 -18.45
C ILE A 167 -15.98 -8.25 -18.16
N ASN A 168 -16.21 -9.02 -19.22
CA ASN A 168 -16.40 -10.45 -19.07
C ASN A 168 -15.02 -11.12 -19.02
N LEU A 169 -14.63 -11.66 -17.87
CA LEU A 169 -13.27 -12.18 -17.65
C LEU A 169 -12.88 -13.32 -18.60
N ASN A 170 -13.83 -14.18 -18.99
CA ASN A 170 -13.54 -15.28 -19.91
C ASN A 170 -13.31 -14.76 -21.33
N HIS A 171 -14.15 -13.83 -21.79
CA HIS A 171 -13.97 -13.16 -23.08
C HIS A 171 -12.67 -12.34 -23.11
N PHE A 172 -12.37 -11.63 -22.02
CA PHE A 172 -11.11 -10.90 -21.86
C PHE A 172 -9.90 -11.84 -22.01
N ALA A 173 -9.86 -12.96 -21.27
CA ALA A 173 -8.75 -13.92 -21.36
C ALA A 173 -8.59 -14.50 -22.77
N ALA A 174 -9.70 -14.84 -23.44
CA ALA A 174 -9.67 -15.31 -24.81
C ALA A 174 -9.10 -14.25 -25.78
N ARG A 175 -9.49 -12.98 -25.61
CA ARG A 175 -8.96 -11.87 -26.42
C ARG A 175 -7.49 -11.58 -26.12
N ALA A 176 -7.09 -11.51 -24.86
CA ALA A 176 -5.69 -11.32 -24.49
C ALA A 176 -4.79 -12.41 -25.11
N SER A 177 -5.22 -13.68 -25.07
CA SER A 177 -4.48 -14.78 -25.69
C SER A 177 -4.32 -14.62 -27.20
N GLN A 178 -5.30 -14.05 -27.91
CA GLN A 178 -5.21 -13.78 -29.35
C GLN A 178 -4.14 -12.72 -29.68
N PHE A 179 -3.92 -11.77 -28.77
CA PHE A 179 -2.91 -10.73 -28.89
C PHE A 179 -1.60 -11.07 -28.15
N SER A 180 -1.41 -12.34 -27.79
CA SER A 180 -0.23 -12.84 -27.06
C SER A 180 0.07 -12.07 -25.77
N GLN A 181 -0.97 -11.51 -25.13
CA GLN A 181 -0.86 -10.87 -23.81
C GLN A 181 -0.94 -11.94 -22.73
N SER A 182 0.03 -11.95 -21.82
CA SER A 182 -0.02 -12.79 -20.62
C SER A 182 -1.06 -12.23 -19.65
N VAL A 183 -1.98 -13.07 -19.18
CA VAL A 183 -2.98 -12.69 -18.18
C VAL A 183 -2.86 -13.63 -16.98
N PRO A 184 -2.84 -13.09 -15.75
CA PRO A 184 -2.81 -13.92 -14.56
C PRO A 184 -4.02 -14.87 -14.49
N ASP A 185 -3.89 -15.95 -13.70
CA ASP A 185 -4.96 -16.92 -13.54
C ASP A 185 -6.29 -16.27 -13.10
N LEU A 186 -7.39 -16.65 -13.76
CA LEU A 186 -8.69 -16.03 -13.54
C LEU A 186 -9.25 -16.26 -12.12
N LYS A 187 -8.86 -17.33 -11.42
CA LYS A 187 -9.27 -17.56 -10.03
C LYS A 187 -8.57 -16.56 -9.12
N VAL A 188 -7.28 -16.31 -9.35
CA VAL A 188 -6.49 -15.30 -8.63
C VAL A 188 -7.01 -13.89 -8.92
N LEU A 189 -7.25 -13.54 -10.19
CA LEU A 189 -7.79 -12.22 -10.56
C LEU A 189 -9.15 -11.94 -9.92
N ARG A 190 -10.06 -12.92 -9.87
CA ARG A 190 -11.37 -12.72 -9.21
C ARG A 190 -11.23 -12.35 -7.72
N ALA A 191 -10.21 -12.87 -7.05
CA ALA A 191 -9.96 -12.53 -5.64
C ALA A 191 -9.37 -11.12 -5.49
N LEU A 192 -8.55 -10.66 -6.45
CA LEU A 192 -7.84 -9.38 -6.36
C LEU A 192 -8.61 -8.18 -6.96
N LEU A 193 -9.42 -8.40 -8.00
CA LEU A 193 -10.13 -7.33 -8.71
C LEU A 193 -11.17 -6.61 -7.85
N GLY A 194 -11.69 -7.27 -6.81
CA GLY A 194 -12.59 -6.64 -5.84
C GLY A 194 -11.95 -5.45 -5.12
N ASP A 195 -10.63 -5.49 -4.94
CA ASP A 195 -9.85 -4.46 -4.26
C ASP A 195 -9.19 -3.48 -5.24
N SER A 196 -9.62 -3.45 -6.51
CA SER A 196 -9.00 -2.56 -7.49
C SER A 196 -9.21 -1.09 -7.15
N ARG A 197 -8.12 -0.32 -7.23
CA ARG A 197 -8.03 1.09 -6.85
C ARG A 197 -8.04 2.03 -8.05
N ARG A 198 -7.40 1.67 -9.17
CA ARG A 198 -7.40 2.44 -10.43
C ARG A 198 -8.82 2.64 -10.96
N HIS A 199 -9.59 1.56 -11.02
CA HIS A 199 -11.00 1.58 -11.39
C HIS A 199 -11.81 0.93 -10.28
N LYS A 200 -12.64 1.73 -9.61
CA LYS A 200 -13.35 1.29 -8.41
C LYS A 200 -14.35 0.19 -8.77
N PHE A 201 -14.20 -0.98 -8.15
CA PHE A 201 -15.11 -2.10 -8.35
C PHE A 201 -16.54 -1.76 -7.90
N ILE A 202 -17.52 -2.03 -8.77
CA ILE A 202 -18.95 -1.79 -8.52
C ILE A 202 -19.67 -3.10 -8.20
N GLY A 203 -19.38 -4.18 -8.94
CA GLY A 203 -20.02 -5.46 -8.71
C GLY A 203 -19.60 -6.56 -9.67
N ALA A 204 -19.72 -7.81 -9.20
CA ALA A 204 -19.46 -9.02 -9.98
C ALA A 204 -20.77 -9.61 -10.51
N ASN A 205 -20.68 -10.34 -11.62
CA ASN A 205 -21.81 -11.04 -12.25
C ASN A 205 -23.01 -10.15 -12.58
N VAL A 206 -22.73 -8.87 -12.88
CA VAL A 206 -23.76 -7.92 -13.33
C VAL A 206 -24.13 -8.27 -14.77
N ALA A 207 -25.42 -8.36 -15.07
CA ALA A 207 -25.89 -8.55 -16.43
C ALA A 207 -25.74 -7.23 -17.21
N VAL A 208 -24.96 -7.26 -18.29
CA VAL A 208 -24.71 -6.09 -19.14
C VAL A 208 -25.07 -6.43 -20.57
N ASN A 209 -25.82 -5.52 -21.21
CA ASN A 209 -26.05 -5.61 -22.65
C ASN A 209 -24.77 -5.22 -23.39
N SER A 210 -24.12 -6.21 -24.00
CA SER A 210 -22.76 -6.09 -24.53
C SER A 210 -22.66 -5.05 -25.65
N ALA A 211 -21.64 -4.19 -25.56
CA ALA A 211 -21.23 -3.31 -26.65
C ALA A 211 -20.41 -4.04 -27.73
N VAL A 212 -19.73 -5.13 -27.35
CA VAL A 212 -18.78 -5.85 -28.20
C VAL A 212 -19.43 -7.02 -28.94
N LEU A 213 -20.03 -7.92 -28.17
CA LEU A 213 -20.71 -9.12 -28.66
C LEU A 213 -22.12 -8.75 -29.11
N LYS A 214 -22.37 -8.86 -30.40
CA LYS A 214 -23.68 -8.67 -31.02
C LYS A 214 -24.12 -10.00 -31.62
N ASP A 215 -25.42 -10.23 -31.57
CA ASP A 215 -26.05 -11.35 -32.24
C ASP A 215 -26.01 -11.10 -33.77
N ASP A 216 -25.48 -12.07 -34.52
CA ASP A 216 -25.25 -11.94 -35.96
C ASP A 216 -26.55 -11.85 -36.78
N LEU A 217 -27.68 -12.33 -36.23
CA LEU A 217 -28.98 -12.37 -36.90
C LEU A 217 -29.82 -11.12 -36.61
N THR A 218 -29.73 -10.58 -35.39
CA THR A 218 -30.57 -9.46 -34.94
C THR A 218 -29.81 -8.15 -34.79
N GLY A 219 -28.48 -8.18 -34.78
CA GLY A 219 -27.61 -7.02 -34.54
C GLY A 219 -27.68 -6.46 -33.12
N VAL A 220 -28.49 -7.07 -32.24
CA VAL A 220 -28.67 -6.65 -30.84
C VAL A 220 -27.51 -7.17 -29.99
N GLY A 221 -27.10 -6.38 -28.99
CA GLY A 221 -26.04 -6.79 -28.07
C GLY A 221 -26.46 -8.00 -27.23
N THR A 222 -25.60 -9.00 -27.11
CA THR A 222 -25.86 -10.17 -26.25
C THR A 222 -25.75 -9.78 -24.78
N THR A 223 -26.64 -10.29 -23.93
CA THR A 223 -26.52 -10.09 -22.48
C THR A 223 -25.45 -11.00 -21.92
N VAL A 224 -24.43 -10.43 -21.29
CA VAL A 224 -23.33 -11.18 -20.68
C VAL A 224 -23.15 -10.80 -19.21
N LYS A 225 -22.55 -11.71 -18.44
CA LYS A 225 -22.20 -11.47 -17.04
C LYS A 225 -20.81 -10.84 -16.97
N CYS A 226 -20.73 -9.64 -16.40
CA CYS A 226 -19.51 -8.85 -16.33
C CYS A 226 -19.14 -8.50 -14.88
N TRP A 227 -17.85 -8.27 -14.70
CA TRP A 227 -17.30 -7.49 -13.60
C TRP A 227 -17.35 -6.03 -14.02
N VAL A 228 -17.98 -5.18 -13.19
CA VAL A 228 -18.22 -3.78 -13.51
C VAL A 228 -17.41 -2.89 -12.59
N PHE A 229 -16.77 -1.87 -13.17
CA PHE A 229 -15.93 -0.89 -12.50
C PHE A 229 -16.33 0.52 -12.91
N ALA A 230 -16.12 1.49 -12.03
CA ALA A 230 -16.19 2.92 -12.37
C ALA A 230 -14.90 3.32 -13.08
N LYS A 231 -15.02 4.12 -14.14
CA LYS A 231 -13.84 4.72 -14.79
C LYS A 231 -13.15 5.73 -13.89
#